data_AF-A0A384KRL6-F1
#
_entry.id   AF-A0A384KRL6-F1
#
_cell.length_a   1.000
_cell.length_b   1.000
_cell.length_c   1.000
_cell.angle_alpha   90.00
_cell.angle_beta   90.00
_cell.angle_gamma   90.00
#
_symmetry.space_group_name_H-M   'P 1'
#
loop_
_entity.id
_entity.type
_entity.pdbx_description
1 polymer ?
#
loop_
_entity_poly.entity_id
_entity_poly.type
_entity_poly.pdbx_seq_one_letter_code
_entity_poly.pdbx_strand_id
1 'polypeptide(L)'
;MNKYILSKERRLEIESIFNEFDKNKNGLDGKQLIHLLKSIGIYLNKDESAALLDECRIHGNINLNNFYSIMQEFYYDENIGKLLLTSLQAHTRESAKTITIGKLKNLLMTLGTGVRLTEDEVDAFLNVEFYANKNQDISFDDFIYKVLKE
;
A
#
# COMPACT_ATOMS: atom_id res chain seq x y z
N MET A 1 22.86 -0.08 -0.89
CA MET A 1 21.81 -0.89 -1.54
C MET A 1 21.16 -0.03 -2.61
N ASN A 2 20.88 -0.60 -3.78
CA ASN A 2 20.14 0.12 -4.82
C ASN A 2 18.70 0.29 -4.32
N LYS A 3 18.28 1.53 -4.02
CA LYS A 3 16.99 1.83 -3.36
C LYS A 3 15.75 1.39 -4.15
N TYR A 4 15.95 1.02 -5.42
CA TYR A 4 14.92 0.58 -6.35
C TYR A 4 14.77 -0.94 -6.40
N ILE A 5 15.60 -1.72 -5.69
CA ILE A 5 15.47 -3.18 -5.66
C ILE A 5 14.56 -3.60 -4.51
N LEU A 6 13.44 -4.23 -4.84
CA LEU A 6 12.55 -4.86 -3.87
C LEU A 6 13.28 -5.96 -3.08
N SER A 7 13.20 -5.90 -1.75
CA SER A 7 13.65 -6.96 -0.84
C SER A 7 12.91 -8.27 -1.09
N LYS A 8 13.36 -9.36 -0.46
CA LYS A 8 12.69 -10.66 -0.59
C LYS A 8 11.30 -10.61 0.04
N GLU A 9 11.21 -9.99 1.20
CA GLU A 9 10.01 -9.82 2.01
C GLU A 9 8.97 -9.01 1.23
N ARG A 10 9.39 -7.88 0.63
CA ARG A 10 8.50 -7.04 -0.17
C ARG A 10 8.07 -7.70 -1.46
N ARG A 11 8.92 -8.53 -2.07
CA ARG A 11 8.50 -9.36 -3.22
C ARG A 11 7.40 -10.35 -2.84
N LEU A 12 7.53 -11.01 -1.69
CA LEU A 12 6.52 -11.95 -1.20
C LEU A 12 5.18 -11.25 -0.92
N GLU A 13 5.22 -10.04 -0.34
CA GLU A 13 4.03 -9.22 -0.12
C GLU A 13 3.35 -8.86 -1.46
N ILE A 14 4.13 -8.34 -2.41
CA ILE A 14 3.65 -7.97 -3.75
C ILE A 14 3.07 -9.18 -4.50
N GLU A 15 3.70 -10.35 -4.38
CA GLU A 15 3.22 -11.60 -4.96
C GLU A 15 1.89 -12.04 -4.35
N SER A 16 1.76 -11.94 -3.02
CA SER A 16 0.51 -12.24 -2.33
C SER A 16 -0.63 -11.38 -2.85
N ILE A 17 -0.40 -10.07 -2.99
CA ILE A 17 -1.39 -9.12 -3.52
C ILE A 17 -1.72 -9.46 -4.98
N PHE A 18 -0.73 -9.74 -5.82
CA PHE A 18 -0.95 -10.11 -7.22
C PHE A 18 -1.84 -11.35 -7.35
N ASN A 19 -1.57 -12.38 -6.55
CA ASN A 19 -2.29 -13.65 -6.57
C ASN A 19 -3.76 -13.52 -6.13
N GLU A 20 -4.10 -12.54 -5.29
CA GLU A 20 -5.51 -12.25 -4.93
C GLU A 20 -6.34 -11.81 -6.15
N PHE A 21 -5.70 -11.17 -7.14
CA PHE A 21 -6.35 -10.69 -8.36
C PHE A 21 -6.20 -11.67 -9.53
N ASP A 22 -5.08 -12.40 -9.63
CA ASP A 22 -4.80 -13.39 -10.69
C ASP A 22 -5.28 -14.81 -10.32
N LYS A 23 -6.57 -14.95 -9.98
CA LYS A 23 -7.15 -16.23 -9.54
C LYS A 23 -7.03 -17.35 -10.58
N ASN A 24 -7.00 -16.99 -11.85
CA ASN A 24 -6.93 -17.94 -12.97
C ASN A 24 -5.49 -18.21 -13.42
N LYS A 25 -4.49 -17.58 -12.81
CA LYS A 25 -3.06 -17.73 -13.11
C LYS A 25 -2.73 -17.47 -14.58
N ASN A 26 -3.41 -16.50 -15.19
CA ASN A 26 -3.22 -16.10 -16.59
C ASN A 26 -2.76 -14.64 -16.71
N GLY A 27 -2.31 -14.04 -15.61
CA GLY A 27 -1.92 -12.64 -15.53
C GLY A 27 -3.12 -11.70 -15.47
N LEU A 28 -2.84 -10.44 -15.14
CA LEU A 28 -3.86 -9.41 -15.00
C LEU A 28 -4.07 -8.67 -16.32
N ASP A 29 -5.31 -8.56 -16.76
CA ASP A 29 -5.66 -7.60 -17.79
C ASP A 29 -5.51 -6.15 -17.28
N GLY A 30 -5.51 -5.17 -18.18
CA GLY A 30 -5.31 -3.77 -17.80
C GLY A 30 -6.36 -3.22 -16.83
N LYS A 31 -7.61 -3.71 -16.86
CA LYS A 31 -8.66 -3.28 -15.92
C LYS A 31 -8.43 -3.89 -14.54
N GLN A 32 -8.06 -5.17 -14.48
CA GLN A 32 -7.70 -5.85 -13.24
C GLN A 32 -6.48 -5.18 -12.60
N LEU A 33 -5.47 -4.82 -13.39
CA LEU A 33 -4.28 -4.14 -12.91
C LEU A 33 -4.60 -2.75 -12.34
N ILE A 34 -5.40 -1.93 -13.04
CA ILE A 34 -5.86 -0.63 -12.51
C ILE A 34 -6.62 -0.82 -11.19
N HIS A 35 -7.49 -1.84 -11.12
CA HIS A 35 -8.23 -2.13 -9.90
C HIS A 35 -7.32 -2.57 -8.74
N LEU A 36 -6.29 -3.37 -9.03
CA LEU A 36 -5.28 -3.79 -8.07
C LEU A 36 -4.51 -2.57 -7.55
N LEU A 37 -3.93 -1.76 -8.44
CA LEU A 37 -3.15 -0.56 -8.08
C LEU A 37 -3.98 0.36 -7.17
N LYS A 38 -5.24 0.60 -7.53
CA LYS A 38 -6.17 1.37 -6.71
C LYS A 38 -6.40 0.76 -5.33
N SER A 39 -6.48 -0.57 -5.26
CA SER A 39 -6.71 -1.30 -4.00
C SER A 39 -5.55 -1.20 -3.03
N ILE A 40 -4.33 -0.98 -3.53
CA ILE A 40 -3.13 -0.74 -2.72
C ILE A 40 -2.78 0.76 -2.60
N GLY A 41 -3.70 1.65 -2.96
CA GLY A 41 -3.54 3.10 -2.77
C GLY A 41 -2.76 3.82 -3.88
N ILE A 42 -2.47 3.17 -5.00
CA ILE A 42 -1.86 3.79 -6.18
C ILE A 42 -2.97 4.23 -7.14
N TYR A 43 -3.16 5.54 -7.26
CA TYR A 43 -4.19 6.12 -8.12
C TYR A 43 -3.57 6.73 -9.36
N LEU A 44 -3.78 6.08 -10.50
CA LEU A 44 -3.39 6.60 -11.80
C LEU A 44 -4.34 7.70 -12.25
N ASN A 45 -3.80 8.73 -12.90
CA ASN A 45 -4.59 9.72 -13.60
C ASN A 45 -5.20 9.14 -14.91
N LYS A 46 -6.00 9.95 -15.62
CA LYS A 46 -6.71 9.48 -16.83
C LYS A 46 -5.75 9.03 -17.94
N ASP A 47 -4.67 9.78 -18.14
CA ASP A 47 -3.71 9.51 -19.20
C ASP A 47 -2.83 8.30 -18.87
N GLU A 48 -2.39 8.18 -17.60
CA GLU A 48 -1.67 7.01 -17.09
C GLU A 48 -2.52 5.74 -17.18
N SER A 49 -3.81 5.82 -16.83
CA SER A 49 -4.74 4.70 -16.95
C SER A 49 -4.94 4.29 -18.41
N ALA A 50 -5.07 5.27 -19.32
CA ALA A 50 -5.24 5.00 -20.75
C ALA A 50 -3.99 4.36 -21.36
N ALA A 51 -2.81 4.86 -21.01
CA ALA A 51 -1.53 4.29 -21.45
C ALA A 51 -1.39 2.85 -20.97
N LEU A 52 -1.68 2.57 -19.68
CA LEU A 52 -1.61 1.22 -19.13
C LEU A 52 -2.60 0.25 -19.80
N LEU A 53 -3.82 0.72 -20.11
CA LEU A 53 -4.79 -0.09 -20.86
C LEU A 53 -4.32 -0.39 -22.28
N ASP A 54 -3.66 0.55 -22.94
CA ASP A 54 -3.15 0.36 -24.29
C ASP A 54 -1.95 -0.61 -24.32
N GLU A 55 -1.04 -0.49 -23.36
CA GLU A 55 0.07 -1.43 -23.17
C GLU A 55 -0.44 -2.87 -23.00
N CYS A 56 -1.42 -3.10 -22.11
CA CYS A 56 -2.02 -4.42 -21.94
C CYS A 56 -2.78 -4.91 -23.19
N ARG A 57 -3.34 -3.98 -23.99
CA ARG A 57 -4.02 -4.32 -25.24
C ARG A 57 -3.03 -4.80 -26.31
N ILE A 58 -1.84 -4.19 -26.38
CA ILE A 58 -0.81 -4.51 -27.37
C ILE A 58 0.00 -5.75 -26.95
N HIS A 59 0.36 -5.84 -25.67
CA HIS A 59 1.31 -6.83 -25.14
C HIS A 59 0.65 -7.98 -24.37
N GLY A 60 -0.65 -7.91 -24.12
CA GLY A 60 -1.40 -8.92 -23.39
C GLY A 60 -1.36 -8.72 -21.87
N ASN A 61 -1.72 -9.77 -21.14
CA ASN A 61 -1.85 -9.73 -19.69
C ASN A 61 -0.49 -9.53 -18.98
N ILE A 62 -0.53 -8.78 -17.87
CA ILE A 62 0.62 -8.50 -17.03
C ILE A 62 0.84 -9.70 -16.09
N ASN A 63 2.01 -10.33 -16.21
CA ASN A 63 2.44 -11.36 -15.27
C ASN A 63 3.15 -10.75 -14.05
N LEU A 64 3.47 -11.60 -13.07
CA LEU A 64 4.12 -11.18 -11.82
C LEU A 64 5.47 -10.47 -12.04
N ASN A 65 6.28 -10.87 -13.02
CA ASN A 65 7.57 -10.21 -13.29
C ASN A 65 7.39 -8.79 -13.85
N ASN A 66 6.41 -8.61 -14.74
CA ASN A 66 6.04 -7.28 -15.21
C ASN A 66 5.49 -6.44 -14.05
N PHE A 67 4.67 -7.04 -13.19
CA PHE A 67 4.13 -6.36 -12.02
C PHE A 67 5.22 -5.93 -11.03
N TYR A 68 6.25 -6.75 -10.76
CA TYR A 68 7.40 -6.32 -9.96
C TYR A 68 8.10 -5.09 -10.54
N SER A 69 8.18 -4.98 -11.87
CA SER A 69 8.80 -3.81 -12.52
C SER A 69 7.97 -2.55 -12.30
N ILE A 70 6.64 -2.65 -12.40
CA ILE A 70 5.73 -1.55 -12.06
C ILE A 70 5.87 -1.17 -10.58
N MET A 71 5.91 -2.15 -9.68
CA MET A 71 5.99 -1.90 -8.25
C MET A 71 7.33 -1.28 -7.81
N GLN A 72 8.42 -1.47 -8.55
CA GLN A 72 9.69 -0.78 -8.25
C GLN A 72 9.59 0.74 -8.37
N GLU A 73 8.69 1.25 -9.21
CA GLU A 73 8.50 2.70 -9.42
C GLU A 73 7.66 3.35 -8.30
N PHE A 74 6.87 2.58 -7.55
CA PHE A 74 5.95 3.12 -6.53
C PHE A 74 6.24 2.62 -5.13
N TYR A 75 6.65 1.37 -5.00
CA TYR A 75 6.74 0.63 -3.77
C TYR A 75 8.20 0.65 -3.31
N TYR A 76 8.64 1.81 -2.82
CA TYR A 76 9.92 2.04 -2.15
C TYR A 76 9.75 2.99 -0.96
N ASP A 77 10.58 2.82 0.06
CA ASP A 77 10.39 3.35 1.42
C ASP A 77 10.17 4.86 1.45
N GLU A 78 10.97 5.60 0.67
CA GLU A 78 10.88 7.06 0.58
C GLU A 78 9.52 7.50 0.02
N ASN A 79 8.99 6.83 -1.01
CA ASN A 79 7.67 7.15 -1.55
C ASN A 79 6.55 6.68 -0.64
N ILE A 80 6.63 5.45 -0.10
CA ILE A 80 5.64 4.91 0.83
C ILE A 80 5.55 5.82 2.07
N GLY A 81 6.67 6.19 2.68
CA GLY A 81 6.72 7.10 3.83
C GLY A 81 6.11 8.47 3.53
N LYS A 82 6.40 9.05 2.36
CA LYS A 82 5.79 10.33 1.93
C LYS A 82 4.28 10.21 1.75
N LEU A 83 3.79 9.13 1.15
CA LEU A 83 2.36 8.87 0.96
C LEU A 83 1.64 8.67 2.30
N LEU A 84 2.22 7.88 3.20
CA LEU A 84 1.70 7.67 4.56
C LEU A 84 1.62 8.99 5.34
N LEU A 85 2.70 9.79 5.33
CA LEU A 85 2.72 11.10 5.99
C LEU A 85 1.62 12.02 5.45
N THR A 86 1.50 12.13 4.13
CA THR A 86 0.50 12.96 3.46
C THR A 86 -0.91 12.51 3.84
N SER A 87 -1.16 11.20 3.85
CA SER A 87 -2.45 10.63 4.23
C SER A 87 -2.79 10.89 5.70
N LEU A 88 -1.85 10.69 6.62
CA LEU A 88 -2.04 10.95 8.05
C LEU A 88 -2.36 12.43 8.31
N GLN A 89 -1.65 13.34 7.65
CA GLN A 89 -1.92 14.78 7.73
C GLN A 89 -3.32 15.14 7.20
N ALA A 90 -3.73 14.57 6.06
CA ALA A 90 -5.05 14.81 5.48
C ALA A 90 -6.21 14.32 6.37
N HIS A 91 -5.99 13.26 7.16
CA HIS A 91 -6.99 12.70 8.07
C HIS A 91 -6.91 13.28 9.48
N THR A 92 -5.98 14.19 9.76
CA THR A 92 -5.80 14.84 11.07
C THR A 92 -6.00 16.35 10.96
N ARG A 93 -5.73 17.08 12.05
CA ARG A 93 -5.83 18.55 12.03
C ARG A 93 -4.66 19.11 11.23
N GLU A 94 -4.86 20.27 10.61
CA GLU A 94 -3.77 21.03 9.98
C GLU A 94 -2.61 21.18 10.98
N SER A 95 -1.38 20.84 10.56
CA SER A 95 -0.14 20.79 11.37
C SER A 95 -0.01 19.68 12.43
N ALA A 96 -0.95 18.73 12.51
CA ALA A 96 -0.78 17.58 13.40
C ALA A 96 0.49 16.78 13.05
N LYS A 97 1.13 16.24 14.09
CA LYS A 97 2.30 15.34 13.98
C LYS A 97 2.06 14.00 14.65
N THR A 98 0.87 13.84 15.25
CA THR A 98 0.50 12.69 16.05
C THR A 98 -0.95 12.30 15.78
N ILE A 99 -1.29 11.05 16.06
CA ILE A 99 -2.65 10.49 15.95
C ILE A 99 -2.93 9.59 17.16
N THR A 100 -4.15 9.65 17.68
CA THR A 100 -4.56 8.74 18.75
C THR A 100 -4.71 7.32 18.20
N ILE A 101 -4.45 6.29 19.02
CA ILE A 101 -4.64 4.89 18.63
C ILE A 101 -6.05 4.62 18.10
N GLY A 102 -7.09 5.13 18.77
CA GLY A 102 -8.47 4.93 18.34
C GLY A 102 -8.76 5.55 16.97
N LYS A 103 -8.19 6.72 16.68
CA LYS A 103 -8.34 7.36 15.37
C LYS A 103 -7.54 6.63 14.29
N LEU A 104 -6.33 6.15 14.61
CA LEU A 104 -5.53 5.34 13.70
C LEU A 104 -6.22 4.01 13.37
N LYS A 105 -6.79 3.32 14.38
CA LYS A 105 -7.59 2.11 14.19
C LYS A 105 -8.74 2.36 13.22
N ASN A 106 -9.54 3.40 13.46
CA ASN A 106 -10.65 3.77 12.58
C ASN A 106 -10.17 4.11 11.15
N LEU A 107 -9.02 4.78 11.02
CA LEU A 107 -8.45 5.07 9.71
C LEU A 107 -8.07 3.77 8.99
N LEU A 108 -7.27 2.90 9.60
CA LEU A 108 -6.84 1.62 9.01
C LEU A 108 -8.02 0.72 8.61
N MET A 109 -9.10 0.70 9.41
CA MET A 109 -10.33 -0.04 9.13
C MET A 109 -11.17 0.53 7.98
N THR A 110 -10.98 1.80 7.63
CA THR A 110 -11.75 2.49 6.57
C THR A 110 -10.96 2.65 5.26
N LEU A 111 -9.66 2.39 5.29
CA LEU A 111 -8.81 2.39 4.11
C LEU A 111 -9.03 1.14 3.24
N GLY A 112 -8.78 1.28 1.94
CA GLY A 112 -8.88 0.20 0.97
C GLY A 112 -10.26 0.06 0.31
N THR A 113 -10.26 -0.12 -1.01
CA THR A 113 -11.47 -0.36 -1.81
C THR A 113 -11.64 -1.82 -2.26
N GLY A 114 -10.56 -2.61 -2.26
CA GLY A 114 -10.56 -4.01 -2.71
C GLY A 114 -9.93 -4.96 -1.71
N VAL A 115 -8.83 -4.54 -1.06
CA VAL A 115 -8.22 -5.23 0.08
C VAL A 115 -8.41 -4.36 1.31
N ARG A 116 -8.99 -4.92 2.38
CA ARG A 116 -9.26 -4.23 3.63
C ARG A 116 -8.69 -5.04 4.78
N LEU A 117 -8.15 -4.35 5.76
CA LEU A 117 -7.76 -4.97 7.01
C LEU A 117 -9.01 -5.29 7.83
N THR A 118 -9.02 -6.46 8.44
CA THR A 118 -10.00 -6.85 9.45
C THR A 118 -9.68 -6.20 10.78
N GLU A 119 -10.68 -6.14 11.68
CA GLU A 119 -10.48 -5.56 13.01
C GLU A 119 -9.41 -6.32 13.79
N ASP A 120 -9.38 -7.65 13.68
CA ASP A 120 -8.40 -8.51 14.32
C ASP A 120 -6.97 -8.24 13.81
N GLU A 121 -6.80 -8.03 12.49
CA GLU A 121 -5.49 -7.68 11.91
C GLU A 121 -5.01 -6.30 12.38
N VAL A 122 -5.90 -5.31 12.39
CA VAL A 122 -5.58 -3.96 12.87
C VAL A 122 -5.24 -3.99 14.36
N ASP A 123 -6.03 -4.70 15.17
CA ASP A 123 -5.78 -4.82 16.60
C ASP A 123 -4.50 -5.59 16.89
N ALA A 124 -4.21 -6.66 16.15
CA ALA A 124 -2.94 -7.38 16.28
C ALA A 124 -1.76 -6.45 16.00
N PHE A 125 -1.78 -5.72 14.87
CA PHE A 125 -0.73 -4.77 14.52
C PHE A 125 -0.56 -3.68 15.59
N LEU A 126 -1.65 -3.02 15.99
CA LEU A 126 -1.59 -1.93 16.98
C LEU A 126 -1.13 -2.41 18.36
N ASN A 127 -1.53 -3.63 18.76
CA ASN A 127 -1.09 -4.21 20.03
C ASN A 127 0.36 -4.69 19.98
N VAL A 128 0.90 -5.13 18.84
CA VAL A 128 2.31 -5.53 18.77
C VAL A 128 3.22 -4.31 18.74
N GLU A 129 2.90 -3.31 17.91
CA GLU A 129 3.81 -2.20 17.65
C GLU A 129 3.63 -1.00 18.59
N PHE A 130 2.42 -0.79 19.14
CA PHE A 130 2.08 0.41 19.90
C PHE A 130 1.49 0.12 21.29
N TYR A 131 1.69 -1.09 21.84
CA TYR A 131 1.20 -1.45 23.19
C TYR A 131 1.59 -0.44 24.27
N ALA A 132 2.85 -0.01 24.26
CA ALA A 132 3.38 0.94 25.24
C ALA A 132 2.73 2.33 25.12
N ASN A 133 2.17 2.66 23.96
CA ASN A 133 1.56 3.93 23.63
C ASN A 133 0.03 3.92 23.83
N LYS A 134 -0.55 2.91 24.49
CA LYS A 134 -2.02 2.77 24.67
C LYS A 134 -2.74 4.01 25.21
N ASN A 135 -2.02 4.87 25.93
CA ASN A 135 -2.53 6.11 26.52
C ASN A 135 -1.86 7.37 25.95
N GLN A 136 -1.06 7.24 24.89
CA GLN A 136 -0.30 8.33 24.26
C GLN A 136 -0.63 8.40 22.77
N ASP A 137 -0.43 9.57 22.18
CA ASP A 137 -0.56 9.69 20.74
C ASP A 137 0.65 9.07 20.04
N ILE A 138 0.40 8.39 18.93
CA ILE A 138 1.44 7.84 18.05
C ILE A 138 1.96 8.97 17.18
N SER A 139 3.27 9.18 17.15
CA SER A 139 3.89 10.12 16.20
C SER A 139 3.85 9.57 14.78
N PHE A 140 3.70 10.43 13.79
CA PHE A 140 3.68 10.00 12.39
C PHE A 140 4.99 9.32 11.99
N ASP A 141 6.13 9.85 12.45
CA ASP A 141 7.45 9.28 12.16
C ASP A 141 7.60 7.88 12.75
N ASP A 142 7.13 7.65 13.97
CA ASP A 142 7.15 6.32 14.60
C ASP A 142 6.25 5.35 13.82
N PHE A 143 5.02 5.75 13.47
CA PHE A 143 4.14 4.91 12.65
C PHE A 143 4.78 4.53 11.31
N ILE A 144 5.31 5.51 10.59
CA ILE A 144 5.96 5.29 9.28
C ILE A 144 7.17 4.37 9.45
N TYR A 145 8.00 4.58 10.47
CA TYR A 145 9.13 3.70 10.76
C TYR A 145 8.68 2.25 11.02
N LYS A 146 7.63 2.03 11.80
CA LYS A 146 7.10 0.69 12.08
C LYS A 146 6.53 0.00 10.84
N VAL A 147 5.89 0.74 9.94
CA VAL A 147 5.35 0.18 8.69
C VAL A 147 6.45 -0.14 7.68
N LEU A 148 7.50 0.69 7.61
CA LEU A 148 8.61 0.50 6.66
C LEU A 148 9.68 -0.47 7.14
N LYS A 149 9.65 -0.85 8.42
CA LYS A 149 10.62 -1.78 8.98
C LYS A 149 10.30 -3.20 8.52
N GLU A 150 11.13 -3.71 7.62
CA GLU A 150 11.21 -5.13 7.25
C GLU A 150 11.80 -5.99 8.38
#